data_AF-A0A7Y0C5B0-F1
#
_entry.id   AF-A0A7Y0C5B0-F1
#
_cell.length_a   1.000
_cell.length_b   1.000
_cell.length_c   1.000
_cell.angle_alpha   90.00
_cell.angle_beta   90.00
_cell.angle_gamma   90.00
#
_symmetry.space_group_name_H-M   'P 1'
#
loop_
_entity.id
_entity.type
_entity.pdbx_description
1 polymer ?
#
loop_
_entity_poly.entity_id
_entity_poly.type
_entity_poly.pdbx_seq_one_letter_code
_entity_poly.pdbx_strand_id
1 'polypeptide(L)'
;MLKIALAGASGTGKSQLAVALSEALKASEQEAVVLVANIAAFQADCARYDLTLLMGLEIGVEQTGESTLTETSSLMREADDHSIRNALTNAGVPYQVIYGSHEERLSQAIDAIGGLLRRAKNPRQISTRGGGKNSAWAWICDKCGDPQCEHLLLTALLTRRSGSG
;
A
#
# COMPACT_ATOMS: atom_id res chain seq x y z
N MET A 1 0.86 20.38 4.90
CA MET A 1 -0.05 19.33 5.41
C MET A 1 -0.06 18.14 4.46
N LEU A 2 0.43 16.98 4.90
CA LEU A 2 0.45 15.73 4.13
C LEU A 2 -0.94 15.09 4.06
N LYS A 3 -1.29 14.48 2.93
CA LYS A 3 -2.52 13.72 2.75
C LYS A 3 -2.20 12.25 2.55
N ILE A 4 -2.65 11.43 3.50
CA ILE A 4 -2.40 9.99 3.50
C ILE A 4 -3.73 9.28 3.23
N ALA A 5 -3.80 8.56 2.12
CA ALA A 5 -4.93 7.68 1.82
C ALA A 5 -4.72 6.31 2.45
N LEU A 6 -5.75 5.78 3.11
CA LEU A 6 -5.79 4.42 3.61
C LEU A 6 -6.88 3.63 2.87
N ALA A 7 -6.48 2.59 2.17
CA ALA A 7 -7.34 1.64 1.47
C ALA A 7 -7.26 0.25 2.12
N GLY A 8 -8.29 -0.56 1.95
CA GLY A 8 -8.29 -1.95 2.39
C GLY A 8 -9.64 -2.61 2.19
N ALA A 9 -9.61 -3.93 1.98
CA ALA A 9 -10.81 -4.75 1.87
C ALA A 9 -11.72 -4.62 3.11
N SER A 10 -12.98 -5.00 2.97
CA SER A 10 -13.95 -4.96 4.07
C SER A 10 -13.50 -5.87 5.23
N GLY A 11 -13.58 -5.36 6.46
CA GLY A 11 -13.17 -6.11 7.66
C GLY A 11 -11.68 -6.07 8.02
N THR A 12 -10.84 -5.33 7.29
CA THR A 12 -9.39 -5.24 7.56
C THR A 12 -9.00 -4.34 8.75
N GLY A 13 -9.95 -3.61 9.36
CA GLY A 13 -9.68 -2.72 10.49
C GLY A 13 -9.22 -1.30 10.11
N LYS A 14 -9.46 -0.87 8.85
CA LYS A 14 -9.07 0.44 8.31
C LYS A 14 -9.45 1.65 9.18
N SER A 15 -10.63 1.65 9.79
CA SER A 15 -11.04 2.75 10.68
C SER A 15 -10.19 2.82 11.95
N GLN A 16 -9.84 1.67 12.54
CA GLN A 16 -9.02 1.61 13.75
C GLN A 16 -7.60 2.09 13.44
N LEU A 17 -7.03 1.65 12.32
CA LEU A 17 -5.69 2.07 11.91
C LEU A 17 -5.65 3.56 11.56
N ALA A 18 -6.71 4.09 10.91
CA ALA A 18 -6.80 5.52 10.62
C ALA A 18 -6.80 6.39 11.89
N VAL A 19 -7.51 5.95 12.93
CA VAL A 19 -7.52 6.62 14.24
C VAL A 19 -6.14 6.56 14.88
N ALA A 20 -5.56 5.37 15.04
CA ALA A 20 -4.25 5.19 15.66
C ALA A 20 -3.15 5.97 14.94
N LEU A 21 -3.19 5.98 13.60
CA LEU A 21 -2.24 6.74 12.79
C LEU A 21 -2.42 8.25 12.98
N SER A 22 -3.66 8.73 13.02
CA SER A 22 -3.96 10.15 13.25
C SER A 22 -3.49 10.61 14.64
N GLU A 23 -3.65 9.77 15.67
CA GLU A 23 -3.14 10.04 17.02
C GLU A 23 -1.62 10.08 17.06
N ALA A 24 -0.95 9.11 16.44
CA ALA A 24 0.51 9.08 16.35
C ALA A 24 1.09 10.31 15.64
N LEU A 25 0.43 10.77 14.57
CA LEU A 25 0.82 11.95 13.81
C LEU A 25 0.65 13.24 14.62
N LYS A 26 -0.47 13.36 15.37
CA LYS A 26 -0.68 14.47 16.30
C LYS A 26 0.37 14.50 17.40
N ALA A 27 0.67 13.34 18.00
CA ALA A 27 1.70 13.23 19.05
C ALA A 27 3.10 13.61 18.54
N SER A 28 3.35 13.42 17.23
CA SER A 28 4.59 13.78 16.57
C SER A 28 4.58 15.19 15.96
N GLU A 29 3.56 16.00 16.29
CA GLU A 29 3.34 17.38 15.77
C GLU A 29 3.40 17.47 14.24
N GLN A 30 2.96 16.42 13.55
CA GLN A 30 2.96 16.38 12.09
C GLN A 30 1.62 16.85 11.54
N GLU A 31 1.66 17.85 10.66
CA GLU A 31 0.50 18.27 9.90
C GLU A 31 0.19 17.23 8.81
N ALA A 32 -0.53 16.18 9.18
CA ALA A 32 -0.95 15.12 8.27
C ALA A 32 -2.42 14.78 8.48
N VAL A 33 -3.13 14.53 7.38
CA VAL A 33 -4.54 14.14 7.37
C VAL A 33 -4.65 12.74 6.80
N VAL A 34 -5.21 11.83 7.60
CA VAL A 34 -5.48 10.44 7.19
C VAL A 34 -6.91 10.37 6.65
N LEU A 35 -7.05 9.84 5.44
CA LEU A 35 -8.33 9.72 4.74
C LEU A 35 -8.56 8.25 4.41
N VAL A 36 -9.68 7.69 4.89
CA VAL A 36 -10.10 6.35 4.48
C VAL A 36 -10.70 6.45 3.08
N ALA A 37 -10.00 5.92 2.09
CA ALA A 37 -10.39 5.99 0.69
C ALA A 37 -10.93 4.64 0.22
N ASN A 38 -11.94 4.70 -0.65
CA ASN A 38 -12.47 3.54 -1.35
C ASN A 38 -12.01 3.55 -2.81
N ILE A 39 -12.34 2.48 -3.54
CA ILE A 39 -12.00 2.32 -4.96
C ILE A 39 -12.42 3.55 -5.79
N ALA A 40 -13.64 4.07 -5.55
CA ALA A 40 -14.18 5.22 -6.28
C ALA A 40 -13.38 6.50 -6.03
N ALA A 41 -12.87 6.71 -4.80
CA ALA A 41 -12.06 7.87 -4.46
C ALA A 41 -10.73 7.91 -5.24
N PHE A 42 -10.12 6.75 -5.49
CA PHE A 42 -8.86 6.69 -6.27
C PHE A 42 -9.05 7.00 -7.74
N GLN A 43 -10.21 6.69 -8.32
CA GLN A 43 -10.51 6.99 -9.71
C GLN A 43 -10.77 8.49 -9.93
N ALA A 44 -11.29 9.20 -8.91
CA ALA A 44 -11.65 10.62 -9.01
C ALA A 44 -10.55 11.58 -8.52
N ASP A 45 -9.84 11.25 -7.44
CA ASP A 45 -8.91 12.17 -6.73
C ASP A 45 -7.46 11.62 -6.67
N CYS A 46 -7.05 10.80 -7.66
CA CYS A 46 -5.73 10.16 -7.74
C CYS A 46 -4.53 11.08 -7.47
N ALA A 47 -4.61 12.36 -7.88
CA ALA A 47 -3.50 13.31 -7.80
C ALA A 47 -3.35 14.02 -6.44
N ARG A 48 -4.17 13.69 -5.43
CA ARG A 48 -4.30 14.51 -4.22
C ARG A 48 -3.69 13.93 -2.94
N TYR A 49 -3.11 12.74 -3.02
CA TYR A 49 -2.51 12.04 -1.88
C TYR A 49 -0.99 12.00 -2.02
N ASP A 50 -0.28 12.35 -0.94
CA ASP A 50 1.18 12.27 -0.87
C ASP A 50 1.66 10.83 -0.61
N LEU A 51 0.81 10.02 0.03
CA LEU A 51 1.06 8.62 0.33
C LEU A 51 -0.25 7.83 0.30
N THR A 52 -0.25 6.68 -0.35
CA THR A 52 -1.37 5.73 -0.33
C THR A 52 -0.91 4.44 0.33
N LEU A 53 -1.61 4.04 1.40
CA LEU A 53 -1.39 2.79 2.12
C LEU A 53 -2.55 1.84 1.82
N LEU A 54 -2.22 0.62 1.40
CA LEU A 54 -3.19 -0.46 1.21
C LEU A 54 -2.99 -1.49 2.32
N MET A 55 -4.05 -1.82 3.05
CA MET A 55 -4.02 -2.88 4.04
C MET A 55 -4.15 -4.22 3.33
N GLY A 56 -3.11 -5.04 3.44
CA GLY A 56 -3.11 -6.39 2.89
C GLY A 56 -4.09 -7.31 3.62
N LEU A 57 -4.55 -8.33 2.91
CA LEU A 57 -5.25 -9.45 3.51
C LEU A 57 -4.24 -10.28 4.31
N GLU A 58 -4.57 -10.58 5.56
CA GLU A 58 -3.82 -11.57 6.33
C GLU A 58 -4.18 -12.94 5.77
N ILE A 59 -3.22 -13.61 5.12
CA ILE A 59 -3.35 -15.04 4.83
C ILE A 59 -3.35 -15.71 6.20
N GLY A 60 -4.49 -16.32 6.55
CA GLY A 60 -4.70 -16.91 7.85
C GLY A 60 -3.55 -17.85 8.20
N VAL A 61 -2.84 -17.54 9.27
CA VAL A 61 -2.02 -18.55 9.93
C VAL A 61 -2.97 -19.67 10.32
N GLU A 62 -2.67 -20.90 9.89
CA GLU A 62 -3.29 -22.12 10.39
C GLU A 62 -3.05 -22.22 11.91
N GLN A 63 -3.79 -21.44 12.69
CA GLN A 63 -3.88 -21.62 14.12
C GLN A 63 -4.91 -22.72 14.31
N THR A 64 -4.39 -23.92 14.56
CA THR A 64 -5.01 -25.01 15.32
C THR A 64 -6.38 -24.66 15.90
N GLY A 65 -7.43 -25.11 15.21
CA GLY A 65 -8.79 -25.14 15.71
C GLY A 65 -9.56 -23.84 15.52
N GLU A 66 -10.53 -23.89 14.60
CA GLU A 66 -11.73 -23.04 14.62
C GLU A 66 -11.61 -21.61 14.07
N SER A 67 -11.09 -21.46 12.85
CA SER A 67 -11.40 -20.29 12.03
C SER A 67 -12.48 -20.63 11.01
N THR A 68 -13.74 -20.52 11.41
CA THR A 68 -14.90 -20.67 10.52
C THR A 68 -15.08 -19.40 9.68
N LEU A 69 -14.02 -19.01 8.96
CA LEU A 69 -14.18 -18.15 7.79
C LEU A 69 -14.66 -19.07 6.68
N THR A 70 -15.92 -18.90 6.25
CA THR A 70 -16.38 -19.62 5.06
C THR A 70 -15.48 -19.25 3.88
N GLU A 71 -15.10 -20.23 3.08
CA GLU A 71 -14.26 -20.05 1.89
C GLU A 71 -14.78 -18.91 1.00
N THR A 72 -16.11 -18.78 0.90
CA THR A 72 -16.81 -17.66 0.25
C THR A 72 -16.41 -16.29 0.79
N SER A 73 -16.25 -16.12 2.10
CA SER A 73 -15.85 -14.86 2.72
C SER A 73 -14.37 -14.51 2.50
N SER A 74 -13.51 -15.52 2.28
CA SER A 74 -12.10 -15.30 1.89
C SER A 74 -12.02 -14.85 0.44
N LEU A 75 -12.68 -15.59 -0.46
CA LEU A 75 -12.75 -15.27 -1.88
C LEU A 75 -13.33 -13.88 -2.15
N MET A 76 -14.37 -13.47 -1.40
CA MET A 76 -14.92 -12.12 -1.49
C MET A 76 -13.91 -11.04 -1.07
N ARG A 77 -13.13 -11.29 -0.01
CA ARG A 77 -12.11 -10.34 0.46
C ARG A 77 -10.94 -10.25 -0.52
N GLU A 78 -10.52 -11.38 -1.09
CA GLU A 78 -9.52 -11.46 -2.16
C GLU A 78 -9.97 -10.70 -3.40
N ALA A 79 -11.21 -10.89 -3.84
CA ALA A 79 -11.79 -10.15 -4.96
C ALA A 79 -11.86 -8.64 -4.70
N ASP A 80 -12.23 -8.24 -3.48
CA ASP A 80 -12.24 -6.83 -3.05
C ASP A 80 -10.82 -6.23 -3.06
N ASP A 81 -9.84 -6.90 -2.46
CA ASP A 81 -8.45 -6.45 -2.43
C ASP A 81 -7.85 -6.34 -3.84
N HIS A 82 -8.11 -7.36 -4.68
CA HIS A 82 -7.72 -7.38 -6.08
C HIS A 82 -8.32 -6.20 -6.86
N SER A 83 -9.61 -5.91 -6.64
CA SER A 83 -10.29 -4.78 -7.28
C SER A 83 -9.69 -3.43 -6.86
N ILE A 84 -9.31 -3.27 -5.59
CA ILE A 84 -8.62 -2.06 -5.10
C ILE A 84 -7.27 -1.90 -5.78
N ARG A 85 -6.46 -2.96 -5.83
CA ARG A 85 -5.14 -2.94 -6.47
C ARG A 85 -5.22 -2.62 -7.95
N ASN A 86 -6.18 -3.21 -8.66
CA ASN A 86 -6.41 -2.91 -10.07
C ASN A 86 -6.80 -1.45 -10.27
N ALA A 87 -7.67 -0.89 -9.42
CA ALA A 87 -8.04 0.51 -9.51
C ALA A 87 -6.86 1.46 -9.25
N LEU A 88 -6.03 1.17 -8.25
CA LEU A 88 -4.83 1.96 -7.94
C LEU A 88 -3.82 1.90 -9.10
N THR A 89 -3.59 0.71 -9.64
CA THR A 89 -2.68 0.49 -10.77
C THR A 89 -3.17 1.21 -12.03
N ASN A 90 -4.46 1.07 -12.37
CA ASN A 90 -5.07 1.71 -13.53
C ASN A 90 -5.08 3.23 -13.40
N ALA A 91 -5.25 3.76 -12.19
CA ALA A 91 -5.18 5.18 -11.91
C ALA A 91 -3.73 5.71 -11.85
N GLY A 92 -2.72 4.84 -11.94
CA GLY A 92 -1.30 5.21 -11.83
C GLY A 92 -0.93 5.77 -10.44
N VAL A 93 -1.72 5.45 -9.42
CA VAL A 93 -1.50 5.93 -8.05
C VAL A 93 -0.46 5.02 -7.38
N PRO A 94 0.69 5.54 -6.96
CA PRO A 94 1.65 4.76 -6.20
C PRO A 94 1.07 4.42 -4.82
N TYR A 95 1.20 3.16 -4.40
CA TYR A 95 0.72 2.70 -3.10
C TYR A 95 1.71 1.74 -2.44
N GLN A 96 1.69 1.70 -1.11
CA GLN A 96 2.47 0.78 -0.28
C GLN A 96 1.50 -0.18 0.41
N VAL A 97 1.71 -1.48 0.27
CA VAL A 97 0.93 -2.48 1.01
C VAL A 97 1.55 -2.71 2.38
N ILE A 98 0.73 -2.74 3.42
CA ILE A 98 1.10 -3.03 4.80
C ILE A 98 0.40 -4.32 5.28
N TYR A 99 1.15 -5.17 5.97
CA TYR A 99 0.71 -6.48 6.47
C TYR A 99 0.97 -6.60 7.97
N GLY A 100 0.45 -7.67 8.57
CA GLY A 100 0.69 -8.04 9.96
C GLY A 100 -0.43 -7.59 10.89
N SER A 101 -0.15 -7.67 12.18
CA SER A 101 -1.02 -7.21 13.26
C SER A 101 -1.26 -5.70 13.22
N HIS A 102 -2.21 -5.23 14.02
CA HIS A 102 -2.54 -3.81 14.11
C HIS A 102 -1.34 -2.91 14.44
N GLU A 103 -0.48 -3.35 15.38
CA GLU A 103 0.71 -2.62 15.81
C GLU A 103 1.79 -2.60 14.73
N GLU A 104 2.03 -3.73 14.06
CA GLU A 104 2.97 -3.82 12.94
C GLU A 104 2.56 -2.92 11.77
N ARG A 105 1.25 -2.86 11.47
CA ARG A 105 0.69 -1.98 10.44
C ARG A 105 0.87 -0.50 10.80
N LEU A 106 0.67 -0.14 12.07
CA LEU A 106 0.89 1.22 12.55
C LEU A 106 2.37 1.62 12.43
N SER A 107 3.28 0.75 12.89
CA SER A 107 4.72 1.00 12.77
C SER A 107 5.15 1.17 11.31
N GLN A 108 4.70 0.29 10.41
CA GLN A 108 4.98 0.40 8.97
C GLN A 108 4.44 1.71 8.36
N ALA A 109 3.25 2.14 8.78
CA ALA A 109 2.66 3.40 8.31
C ALA A 109 3.48 4.62 8.79
N ILE A 110 3.90 4.64 10.05
CA ILE A 110 4.75 5.70 10.61
C ILE A 110 6.11 5.73 9.89
N ASP A 111 6.73 4.58 9.66
CA ASP A 111 8.00 4.49 8.95
C ASP A 111 7.90 4.99 7.51
N ALA A 112 6.81 4.67 6.81
CA ALA A 112 6.55 5.15 5.45
C ALA A 112 6.43 6.68 5.40
N ILE A 113 5.71 7.29 6.36
CA ILE A 113 5.58 8.73 6.48
C ILE A 113 6.92 9.39 6.85
N GLY A 114 7.66 8.78 7.77
CA GLY A 114 9.01 9.21 8.14
C GLY A 114 9.96 9.22 6.93
N GLY A 115 9.91 8.18 6.09
CA GLY A 115 10.67 8.10 4.85
C GLY A 115 10.29 9.20 3.85
N LEU A 116 8.99 9.45 3.69
CA LEU A 116 8.46 10.52 2.82
C LEU A 116 8.95 11.90 3.28
N LEU A 117 8.85 12.19 4.57
CA LEU A 117 9.27 13.46 5.16
C LEU A 117 10.78 13.68 5.09
N ARG A 118 11.59 12.64 5.33
CA ARG A 118 13.04 12.71 5.16
C ARG A 118 13.41 13.03 3.71
N ARG A 119 12.70 12.43 2.75
CA ARG A 119 12.90 12.71 1.31
C ARG A 119 12.47 14.13 0.94
N ALA A 120 11.36 14.62 1.47
CA ALA A 120 10.90 15.99 1.26
C ALA A 120 11.89 17.03 1.82
N LYS A 121 12.51 16.74 2.97
CA LYS A 121 13.52 17.61 3.59
C LYS A 121 14.91 17.50 2.93
N ASN A 122 15.26 16.37 2.32
CA ASN A 122 16.56 16.18 1.69
C ASN A 122 16.47 15.42 0.35
N PRO A 123 16.11 16.11 -0.75
CA PRO A 123 15.99 15.48 -2.08
C PRO A 123 17.34 14.99 -2.65
N ARG A 124 18.47 15.38 -2.06
CA ARG A 124 19.83 14.99 -2.50
C ARG A 124 20.34 13.68 -1.90
N GLN A 125 19.71 13.12 -0.86
CA GLN A 125 20.08 11.80 -0.31
C GLN A 125 19.37 10.65 -1.03
N ILE A 126 19.27 10.74 -2.36
CA ILE A 126 18.99 9.59 -3.21
C ILE A 126 20.33 8.88 -3.43
N SER A 127 20.78 8.15 -2.42
CA SER A 127 21.95 7.28 -2.55
C SER A 127 21.67 5.93 -1.92
N THR A 128 21.36 4.99 -2.83
CA THR A 128 21.97 3.66 -2.89
C THR A 128 21.77 2.73 -1.69
N ARG A 129 20.64 2.02 -1.71
CA ARG A 129 20.69 0.54 -1.71
C ARG A 129 19.77 0.06 -2.85
N GLY A 130 20.37 -0.37 -3.96
CA GLY A 130 19.69 -0.84 -5.18
C GLY A 130 19.82 0.14 -6.37
N GLY A 131 20.91 0.03 -7.13
CA GLY A 131 21.21 0.92 -8.26
C GLY A 131 20.41 0.62 -9.53
N GLY A 132 20.04 1.67 -10.27
CA GLY A 132 19.45 1.54 -11.60
C GLY A 132 18.66 2.77 -12.06
N LYS A 133 19.36 3.79 -12.55
CA LYS A 133 18.98 4.76 -13.60
C LYS A 133 17.47 4.87 -13.93
N ASN A 134 16.86 6.01 -13.57
CA ASN A 134 15.61 6.56 -14.13
C ASN A 134 14.53 5.55 -14.57
N SER A 135 14.00 4.77 -13.63
CA SER A 135 12.63 4.30 -13.76
C SER A 135 11.77 5.23 -12.93
N ALA A 136 10.99 6.06 -13.62
CA ALA A 136 9.83 6.72 -13.06
C ALA A 136 8.92 5.65 -12.43
N TRP A 137 9.20 5.41 -11.15
CA TRP A 137 8.34 4.87 -10.10
C TRP A 137 7.63 3.54 -10.40
N ALA A 138 8.40 2.46 -10.42
CA ALA A 138 7.86 1.13 -10.14
C ALA A 138 7.67 0.96 -8.62
N TRP A 139 6.69 1.66 -8.03
CA TRP A 139 6.09 1.26 -6.75
C TRP A 139 4.92 0.30 -6.99
N ILE A 140 5.09 -0.59 -7.98
CA ILE A 140 4.27 -1.80 -8.07
C ILE A 140 5.02 -2.81 -7.20
N CYS A 141 4.62 -2.92 -5.94
CA CYS A 141 4.71 -4.19 -5.23
C CYS A 141 6.14 -4.79 -5.13
N ASP A 142 7.15 -4.03 -4.64
CA ASP A 142 8.46 -4.64 -4.31
C ASP A 142 8.34 -5.70 -3.18
N LYS A 143 7.23 -5.68 -2.43
CA LYS A 143 6.88 -6.63 -1.37
C LYS A 143 5.38 -6.94 -1.29
N CYS A 144 4.72 -7.25 -2.39
CA CYS A 144 3.38 -7.81 -2.27
C CYS A 144 3.38 -9.27 -2.74
N GLY A 145 3.04 -10.17 -1.81
CA GLY A 145 2.87 -11.59 -2.11
C GLY A 145 1.56 -11.88 -2.84
N ASP A 146 1.16 -11.00 -3.76
CA ASP A 146 -0.03 -11.18 -4.59
C ASP A 146 0.40 -11.74 -5.96
N PRO A 147 -0.10 -12.92 -6.35
CA PRO A 147 0.37 -13.61 -7.55
C PRO A 147 0.07 -12.82 -8.84
N GLN A 148 -0.99 -12.00 -8.87
CA GLN A 148 -1.32 -11.17 -10.03
C GLN A 148 -0.36 -9.98 -10.16
N CYS A 149 0.01 -9.32 -9.06
CA CYS A 149 1.03 -8.28 -9.07
C CYS A 149 2.40 -8.82 -9.50
N GLU A 150 2.80 -10.00 -9.01
CA GLU A 150 4.03 -10.67 -9.43
C GLU A 150 3.99 -11.02 -10.93
N HIS A 151 2.86 -11.51 -11.43
CA HIS A 151 2.68 -11.83 -12.85
C HIS A 151 2.80 -10.58 -13.74
N LEU A 152 2.20 -9.46 -13.34
CA LEU A 152 2.30 -8.18 -14.05
C LEU A 152 3.74 -7.65 -14.04
N LEU A 153 4.43 -7.69 -12.90
CA LEU A 153 5.83 -7.27 -12.78
C LEU A 153 6.73 -8.13 -13.66
N LEU A 154 6.61 -9.46 -13.58
CA LEU A 154 7.39 -10.40 -14.38
C LEU A 154 7.15 -10.17 -15.88
N THR A 155 5.90 -10.02 -16.30
CA THR A 155 5.53 -9.75 -17.69
C THR A 155 6.13 -8.43 -18.19
N ALA A 156 6.06 -7.38 -17.37
CA ALA A 156 6.65 -6.08 -17.69
C ALA A 156 8.18 -6.16 -17.82
N LEU A 157 8.86 -6.88 -16.93
CA LEU A 157 10.31 -7.10 -16.97
C LEU A 157 10.73 -7.90 -18.22
N LEU A 158 10.00 -8.97 -18.55
CA LEU A 158 10.25 -9.78 -19.74
C LEU A 158 10.09 -8.96 -21.04
N THR A 159 9.07 -8.10 -21.08
CA THR A 159 8.82 -7.21 -22.24
C THR A 159 9.94 -6.19 -22.41
N ARG A 160 10.41 -5.56 -21.32
CA ARG A 160 11.54 -4.61 -21.35
C ARG A 160 12.85 -5.26 -21.81
N ARG A 161 13.12 -6.50 -21.38
CA ARG A 161 14.29 -7.27 -21.83
C ARG A 161 14.24 -7.54 -23.34
N SER A 162 13.06 -7.75 -23.88
CA SER A 162 12.85 -8.14 -25.28
C SER A 162 12.90 -6.95 -26.25
N GLY A 163 12.61 -5.73 -25.78
CA GLY A 163 12.62 -4.50 -26.59
C GLY A 163 13.94 -3.70 -26.61
N SER A 164 15.03 -4.23 -26.03
CA SER A 164 16.35 -3.56 -25.99
C SER A 164 17.34 -4.09 -27.04
N GLY A 165 16.85 -4.71 -28.12
CA GLY A 165 17.64 -5.25 -29.23
C GLY A 165 17.77 -4.28 -30.39
#